data_AF-A0A833L7B9-F1
#
_entry.id   AF-A0A833L7B9-F1
#
_cell.length_a   1.000
_cell.length_b   1.000
_cell.length_c   1.000
_cell.angle_alpha   90.00
_cell.angle_beta   90.00
_cell.angle_gamma   90.00
#
_symmetry.space_group_name_H-M   'P 1'
#
loop_
_entity.id
_entity.type
_entity.pdbx_description
1 polymer ?
#
loop_
_entity_poly.entity_id
_entity_poly.type
_entity_poly.pdbx_seq_one_letter_code
_entity_poly.pdbx_strand_id
1 'polypeptide(L)'
;MASEYIMTYVGKIGDGQHVVRHPDGRLEMQKDQTDWARLDALTDDDIKAAMADDPDWAGFEEIDWSTIDVKPFRPKQPISIRLDPDVLDYFKGEGPGYQGRINTVLRHYMEAKRKAG
;
A
#
# COMPACT_ATOMS: atom_id res chain seq x y z
N MET A 1 20.87 -1.50 -19.42
CA MET A 1 19.52 -1.89 -18.98
C MET A 1 19.71 -3.12 -18.10
N ALA A 2 19.88 -2.95 -16.79
CA ALA A 2 19.98 -4.09 -15.89
C ALA A 2 18.58 -4.71 -15.80
N SER A 3 18.44 -5.99 -16.16
CA SER A 3 17.21 -6.73 -15.96
C SER A 3 16.95 -6.84 -14.46
N GLU A 4 15.88 -6.22 -13.99
CA GLU A 4 15.45 -6.31 -12.61
C GLU A 4 15.01 -7.76 -12.33
N TYR A 5 15.82 -8.51 -11.57
CA TYR A 5 15.64 -9.93 -11.35
C TYR A 5 15.01 -10.15 -9.97
N ILE A 6 13.68 -10.16 -9.94
CA ILE A 6 12.93 -10.30 -8.68
C ILE A 6 13.04 -11.74 -8.18
N MET A 7 13.81 -11.94 -7.10
CA MET A 7 13.91 -13.21 -6.39
C MET A 7 12.86 -13.27 -5.29
N THR A 8 12.18 -14.40 -5.11
CA THR A 8 11.23 -14.59 -4.00
C THR A 8 11.92 -15.31 -2.84
N TYR A 9 11.89 -14.71 -1.65
CA TYR A 9 12.31 -15.40 -0.42
C TYR A 9 11.38 -16.59 -0.12
N VAL A 10 11.95 -17.78 0.10
CA VAL A 10 11.20 -19.03 0.35
C VAL A 10 11.22 -19.41 1.82
N GLY A 11 12.36 -19.22 2.50
CA GLY A 11 12.49 -19.57 3.92
C GLY A 11 13.93 -19.64 4.39
N LYS A 12 14.09 -19.74 5.72
CA LYS A 12 15.39 -19.88 6.40
C LYS A 12 15.74 -21.35 6.58
N ILE A 13 17.01 -21.70 6.38
CA ILE A 13 17.55 -23.04 6.63
C ILE A 13 18.72 -22.88 7.61
N GLY A 14 18.49 -23.12 8.91
CA GLY A 14 19.55 -23.06 9.92
C GLY A 14 20.25 -21.69 10.06
N ASP A 15 21.43 -21.69 10.69
CA ASP A 15 22.15 -20.47 11.06
C ASP A 15 22.75 -19.75 9.84
N GLY A 16 22.09 -18.66 9.45
CA GLY A 16 22.59 -17.72 8.45
C GLY A 16 22.46 -18.19 7.00
N GLN A 17 21.58 -19.15 6.70
CA GLN A 17 21.27 -19.53 5.31
C GLN A 17 19.78 -19.39 5.04
N HIS A 18 19.46 -19.02 3.81
CA HIS A 18 18.09 -18.90 3.34
C HIS A 18 17.97 -19.38 1.91
N VAL A 19 16.75 -19.75 1.51
CA VAL A 19 16.44 -20.17 0.15
C VAL A 19 15.69 -19.06 -0.55
N VAL A 20 16.14 -18.77 -1.77
CA VAL A 20 15.47 -17.88 -2.70
C VAL A 20 15.01 -18.66 -3.93
N ARG A 21 13.89 -18.23 -4.51
CA ARG A 21 13.37 -18.74 -5.76
C ARG A 21 13.56 -17.71 -6.86
N HIS A 22 14.22 -18.13 -7.93
CA HIS A 22 14.40 -17.38 -9.16
C HIS A 22 13.08 -17.34 -9.97
N PRO A 23 12.86 -16.35 -10.85
CA PRO A 23 11.73 -16.29 -11.78
C PRO A 23 11.55 -17.54 -12.66
N ASP A 24 12.64 -18.25 -12.96
CA ASP A 24 12.63 -19.51 -13.73
C ASP A 24 12.23 -20.74 -12.88
N GLY A 25 11.91 -20.54 -11.60
CA GLY A 25 11.53 -21.58 -10.66
C GLY A 25 12.68 -22.27 -9.94
N ARG A 26 13.94 -21.96 -10.29
CA ARG A 26 15.12 -22.52 -9.61
C ARG A 26 15.16 -22.06 -8.15
N LEU A 27 15.50 -23.00 -7.27
CA LEU A 27 15.81 -22.72 -5.86
C LEU A 27 17.32 -22.58 -5.70
N GLU A 28 17.74 -21.56 -4.97
CA GLU A 28 19.12 -21.33 -4.62
C GLU A 28 19.24 -21.11 -3.11
N MET A 29 20.19 -21.78 -2.50
CA MET A 29 20.55 -21.53 -1.11
C MET A 29 21.60 -20.42 -1.07
N GLN A 30 21.28 -19.34 -0.38
CA GLN A 30 22.15 -18.19 -0.19
C GLN A 30 22.54 -18.05 1.28
N LYS A 31 23.75 -17.53 1.49
CA LYS A 31 24.22 -17.16 2.82
C LYS A 31 23.74 -15.75 3.13
N ASP A 32 23.33 -15.52 4.37
CA ASP A 32 23.10 -14.19 4.88
C ASP A 32 24.38 -13.36 4.82
N GLN A 33 24.26 -12.15 4.28
CA GLN A 33 25.36 -11.20 4.13
C GLN A 33 25.27 -10.07 5.14
N THR A 34 24.20 -10.06 5.96
CA THR A 34 23.95 -9.02 6.94
C THR A 34 24.86 -9.20 8.15
N ASP A 35 25.62 -8.17 8.47
CA ASP A 35 26.32 -8.07 9.75
C ASP A 35 25.33 -7.61 10.82
N TRP A 36 24.64 -8.58 11.43
CA TRP A 36 23.64 -8.34 12.48
C TRP A 36 24.24 -7.70 13.72
N ALA A 37 25.49 -8.05 14.07
CA ALA A 37 26.15 -7.46 15.24
C ALA A 37 26.42 -5.96 15.04
N ARG A 38 26.80 -5.56 13.83
CA ARG A 38 26.89 -4.13 13.47
C ARG A 38 25.54 -3.45 13.51
N LEU A 39 24.49 -4.07 12.97
CA LEU A 39 23.15 -3.48 12.94
C LEU A 39 22.58 -3.28 14.35
N ASP A 40 22.73 -4.28 15.21
CA ASP A 40 22.25 -4.23 16.61
C ASP A 40 23.02 -3.19 17.45
N ALA A 41 24.25 -2.85 17.07
CA ALA A 41 25.06 -1.83 17.73
C ALA A 41 24.81 -0.41 17.21
N LEU A 42 24.01 -0.24 16.15
CA LEU A 42 23.73 1.06 15.53
C LEU A 42 22.90 1.94 16.48
N THR A 43 23.35 3.17 16.71
CA THR A 43 22.64 4.09 17.61
C THR A 43 21.57 4.91 16.87
N ASP A 44 20.62 5.47 17.62
CA ASP A 44 19.62 6.39 17.06
C ASP A 44 20.26 7.60 16.36
N ASP A 45 21.39 8.09 16.86
CA ASP A 45 22.08 9.24 16.27
C ASP A 45 22.79 8.85 14.96
N ASP A 46 23.34 7.64 14.87
CA ASP A 46 23.88 7.10 13.62
C ASP A 46 22.77 6.93 12.55
N ILE A 47 21.58 6.48 12.97
CA ILE A 47 20.42 6.34 12.07
C ILE A 47 19.97 7.70 11.56
N LYS A 48 19.84 8.70 12.44
CA LYS A 48 19.44 10.06 12.04
C LYS A 48 20.46 10.70 11.10
N ALA A 49 21.75 10.51 11.34
CA ALA A 49 22.80 10.99 10.45
C ALA A 49 22.69 10.34 9.06
N ALA A 50 22.49 9.02 9.00
CA ALA A 50 22.30 8.30 7.74
C ALA A 50 21.04 8.75 6.98
N MET A 51 19.94 9.04 7.69
CA MET A 51 18.72 9.58 7.08
C MET A 51 18.93 10.98 6.49
N ALA A 52 19.61 11.87 7.20
CA ALA A 52 19.89 13.23 6.75
C ALA A 52 20.86 13.27 5.54
N ASP A 53 21.77 12.30 5.46
CA ASP A 53 22.73 12.16 4.36
C ASP A 53 22.13 11.47 3.12
N ASP A 54 20.90 10.93 3.18
CA ASP A 54 20.25 10.22 2.08
C ASP A 54 19.49 11.19 1.13
N PRO A 55 19.97 11.38 -0.13
CA PRO A 55 19.31 12.28 -1.09
C PRO A 55 17.90 11.83 -1.48
N ASP A 56 17.60 10.52 -1.42
CA ASP A 56 16.28 9.99 -1.74
C ASP A 56 15.29 10.26 -0.59
N TRP A 57 15.80 10.45 0.63
CA TRP A 57 14.98 10.77 1.81
C TRP A 57 14.65 12.25 1.95
N ALA A 58 15.48 13.15 1.41
CA ALA A 58 15.34 14.60 1.56
C ALA A 58 13.95 15.16 1.19
N GLY A 59 13.25 14.54 0.24
CA GLY A 59 11.89 14.96 -0.17
C GLY A 59 10.75 14.51 0.77
N PHE A 60 11.05 13.66 1.75
CA PHE A 60 10.06 13.04 2.64
C PHE A 60 10.17 13.49 4.11
N GLU A 61 11.23 14.21 4.48
CA GLU A 61 11.47 14.69 5.86
C GLU A 61 10.35 15.58 6.40
N GLU A 62 9.71 16.37 5.53
CA GLU A 62 8.64 17.30 5.92
C GLU A 62 7.27 16.62 6.10
N ILE A 63 7.14 15.33 5.74
CA ILE A 63 5.87 14.62 5.81
C ILE A 63 5.61 14.14 7.24
N ASP A 64 4.62 14.76 7.90
CA ASP A 64 4.11 14.24 9.17
C ASP A 64 3.20 13.02 8.94
N TRP A 65 3.79 11.84 8.96
CA TRP A 65 3.10 10.56 8.80
C TRP A 65 2.03 10.30 9.87
N SER A 66 2.07 10.98 11.02
CA SER A 66 1.06 10.81 12.08
C SER A 66 -0.30 11.44 11.73
N THR A 67 -0.31 12.37 10.77
CA THR A 67 -1.51 13.09 10.33
C THR A 67 -2.21 12.45 9.14
N ILE A 68 -1.62 11.39 8.58
CA ILE A 68 -2.15 10.74 7.38
C ILE A 68 -3.35 9.86 7.75
N ASP A 69 -4.52 10.20 7.22
CA ASP A 69 -5.71 9.36 7.28
C ASP A 69 -5.58 8.19 6.29
N VAL A 70 -5.00 7.08 6.77
CA VAL A 70 -4.94 5.83 6.02
C VAL A 70 -6.34 5.21 5.99
N LYS A 71 -7.12 5.55 4.97
CA LYS A 71 -8.44 4.93 4.78
C LYS A 71 -8.25 3.47 4.37
N PRO A 72 -8.65 2.49 5.21
CA PRO A 72 -8.55 1.09 4.83
C PRO A 72 -9.41 0.85 3.59
N PHE A 73 -8.84 0.14 2.61
CA PHE A 73 -9.61 -0.30 1.45
C PHE A 73 -10.73 -1.22 1.92
N ARG A 74 -11.98 -0.72 1.89
CA ARG A 74 -13.16 -1.52 2.14
C ARG A 74 -13.82 -1.85 0.82
N PRO A 75 -13.85 -3.13 0.39
CA PRO A 75 -14.53 -3.50 -0.84
C PRO A 75 -16.03 -3.14 -0.72
N LYS A 76 -16.61 -2.64 -1.81
CA LYS A 76 -18.04 -2.35 -1.86
C LYS A 76 -18.81 -3.67 -1.85
N GLN A 77 -19.87 -3.76 -1.05
CA GLN A 77 -20.73 -4.93 -1.06
C GLN A 77 -21.61 -4.92 -2.33
N PRO A 78 -21.54 -5.94 -3.20
CA PRO A 78 -22.39 -6.02 -4.37
C PRO A 78 -23.82 -6.34 -3.95
N ILE A 79 -24.75 -5.43 -4.23
CA ILE A 79 -26.18 -5.60 -3.95
C ILE A 79 -26.99 -5.29 -5.20
N SER A 80 -28.18 -5.89 -5.30
CA SER A 80 -29.17 -5.52 -6.31
C SER A 80 -30.16 -4.53 -5.69
N ILE A 81 -30.27 -3.34 -6.27
CA ILE A 81 -31.24 -2.30 -5.87
C ILE A 81 -32.09 -1.91 -7.07
N ARG A 82 -33.32 -1.46 -6.82
CA ARG A 82 -34.19 -0.87 -7.84
C ARG A 82 -34.03 0.65 -7.77
N LEU A 83 -33.84 1.27 -8.93
CA LEU A 83 -33.77 2.72 -9.12
C LEU A 83 -34.81 3.10 -10.15
N ASP A 84 -35.35 4.31 -10.04
CA ASP A 84 -36.23 4.85 -11.06
C ASP A 84 -35.46 4.99 -12.40
N PRO A 85 -36.12 4.75 -13.56
CA PRO A 85 -35.44 4.75 -14.85
C PRO A 85 -34.76 6.09 -15.18
N ASP A 86 -35.41 7.20 -14.86
CA ASP A 86 -34.91 8.56 -15.09
C ASP A 86 -33.65 8.86 -14.26
N VAL A 87 -33.61 8.42 -13.02
CA VAL A 87 -32.43 8.51 -12.15
C VAL A 87 -31.27 7.70 -12.74
N LEU A 88 -31.54 6.47 -13.19
CA LEU A 88 -30.50 5.63 -13.79
C LEU A 88 -29.98 6.23 -15.10
N ASP A 89 -30.86 6.75 -15.94
CA ASP A 89 -30.51 7.37 -17.22
C ASP A 89 -29.70 8.66 -17.02
N TYR A 90 -30.05 9.48 -16.02
CA TYR A 90 -29.28 10.65 -15.64
C TYR A 90 -27.82 10.30 -15.33
N PHE A 91 -27.59 9.34 -14.43
CA PHE A 91 -26.22 8.96 -14.05
C PHE A 91 -25.48 8.25 -15.19
N LYS A 92 -26.16 7.43 -16.01
CA LYS A 92 -25.55 6.82 -17.20
C LYS A 92 -25.15 7.87 -18.24
N GLY A 93 -25.91 8.95 -18.37
CA GLY A 93 -25.64 10.04 -19.30
C GLY A 93 -24.27 10.71 -19.10
N GLU A 94 -23.76 10.76 -17.87
CA GLU A 94 -22.42 11.33 -17.60
C GLU A 94 -21.26 10.32 -17.83
N GLY A 95 -21.56 9.14 -18.40
CA GLY A 95 -20.56 8.20 -18.92
C GLY A 95 -20.14 7.09 -17.95
N PRO A 96 -18.94 6.48 -18.17
CA PRO A 96 -18.42 5.42 -17.31
C PRO A 96 -18.31 5.83 -15.83
N GLY A 97 -18.45 4.85 -14.94
CA GLY A 97 -18.37 5.09 -13.48
C GLY A 97 -19.65 5.58 -12.81
N TYR A 98 -20.80 5.57 -13.52
CA TYR A 98 -22.10 6.00 -13.00
C TYR A 98 -22.49 5.34 -11.67
N GLN A 99 -22.19 4.05 -11.47
CA GLN A 99 -22.44 3.35 -10.20
C GLN A 99 -21.63 3.95 -9.04
N GLY A 100 -20.40 4.39 -9.31
CA GLY A 100 -19.57 5.07 -8.32
C GLY A 100 -20.18 6.41 -7.91
N ARG A 101 -20.69 7.18 -8.88
CA ARG A 101 -21.38 8.46 -8.64
C ARG A 101 -22.65 8.29 -7.81
N ILE A 102 -23.47 7.28 -8.11
CA ILE A 102 -24.65 6.92 -7.31
C ILE A 102 -24.23 6.68 -5.84
N ASN A 103 -23.19 5.88 -5.62
CA ASN A 103 -22.70 5.59 -4.28
C ASN A 103 -22.17 6.84 -3.56
N THR A 104 -21.51 7.77 -4.26
CA THR A 104 -21.04 9.05 -3.70
C THR A 104 -22.21 9.89 -3.19
N VAL A 105 -23.29 10.01 -3.97
CA VAL A 105 -24.50 10.74 -3.56
C VAL A 105 -25.14 10.10 -2.32
N LEU A 106 -25.31 8.78 -2.31
CA LEU A 106 -25.86 8.06 -1.16
C LEU A 106 -25.01 8.26 0.11
N ARG A 107 -23.68 8.27 -0.03
CA ARG A 107 -22.75 8.53 1.06
C ARG A 107 -22.90 9.93 1.63
N HIS A 108 -22.92 10.95 0.77
CA HIS A 108 -23.11 12.34 1.21
C HIS A 108 -24.45 12.53 1.94
N TYR A 109 -25.52 11.93 1.42
CA TYR A 109 -26.82 11.95 2.10
C TYR A 109 -26.77 11.31 3.49
N MET A 110 -26.15 10.13 3.61
CA MET A 110 -25.96 9.45 4.90
C MET A 110 -25.15 10.30 5.89
N GLU A 111 -24.04 10.88 5.45
CA GLU A 111 -23.17 11.71 6.29
C GLU A 111 -23.85 13.00 6.75
N ALA A 112 -24.59 13.67 5.86
CA ALA A 112 -25.38 14.85 6.22
C ALA A 112 -26.46 14.51 7.26
N LYS A 113 -27.18 13.40 7.09
CA LYS A 113 -28.16 12.91 8.06
C LYS A 113 -27.56 12.60 9.43
N ARG A 114 -26.35 12.03 9.47
CA ARG A 114 -25.64 11.71 10.73
C ARG A 114 -25.14 12.94 11.49
N LYS A 115 -24.86 14.05 10.79
CA LYS A 115 -24.42 15.31 11.44
C LYS A 115 -25.59 16.13 11.99
N ALA A 116 -26.79 15.93 11.47
CA ALA A 116 -27.98 16.71 11.82
C ALA A 116 -28.81 16.10 12.97
N GLY A 117 -28.44 14.92 13.47
CA GLY A 117 -29.04 14.28 14.65
C GLY A 117 -27.96 14.01 15.68
#